data_AF-A0A2T8HGV7-F1
#
_entry.id   AF-A0A2T8HGV7-F1
#
_cell.length_a   1.000
_cell.length_b   1.000
_cell.length_c   1.000
_cell.angle_alpha   90.00
_cell.angle_beta   90.00
_cell.angle_gamma   90.00
#
_symmetry.space_group_name_H-M   'P 1'
#
loop_
_entity.id
_entity.type
_entity.pdbx_description
1 polymer ?
#
loop_
_entity_poly.entity_id
_entity_poly.type
_entity_poly.pdbx_seq_one_letter_code
_entity_poly.pdbx_strand_id
1 'polypeptide(L)'
;MQNIYKIFYVAFSNFHTRKELPWFNATLLLTSCSASFTLGLLAVTGLFHSVRSIFTFPTMPEKLSTLFFVITLCGMYWFIYYYILFTKLKISKSDGSCPYYKFNPTRREKILTWAFLIILGCSSLILIGIDMIFIQFLSLNTMYHYLPLYISIFSKQGYV
;
A
#
# COMPACT_ATOMS: atom_id res chain seq x y z
N MET A 1 -18.16 -2.53 6.16
CA MET A 1 -18.17 -1.67 7.36
C MET A 1 -17.72 -2.39 8.62
N GLN A 2 -18.32 -3.53 9.00
CA GLN A 2 -17.96 -4.27 10.22
C GLN A 2 -16.47 -4.68 10.28
N ASN A 3 -15.87 -5.15 9.18
CA ASN A 3 -14.45 -5.51 9.16
C ASN A 3 -13.51 -4.31 9.37
N ILE A 4 -13.84 -3.15 8.80
CA ILE A 4 -13.07 -1.90 8.99
C ILE A 4 -13.09 -1.50 10.47
N TYR A 5 -14.27 -1.60 11.11
CA TYR A 5 -14.38 -1.38 12.54
C TYR A 5 -13.54 -2.36 13.36
N LYS A 6 -13.58 -3.66 13.07
CA LYS A 6 -12.78 -4.66 13.79
C LYS A 6 -11.28 -4.35 13.72
N ILE A 7 -10.77 -4.03 12.52
CA ILE A 7 -9.35 -3.71 12.33
C ILE A 7 -8.99 -2.42 13.09
N PHE A 8 -9.81 -1.38 12.96
CA PHE A 8 -9.63 -0.14 13.72
C PHE A 8 -9.62 -0.39 15.22
N TYR A 9 -10.58 -1.16 15.74
CA TYR A 9 -10.72 -1.42 17.17
C TYR A 9 -9.53 -2.19 17.73
N VAL A 10 -9.01 -3.17 16.99
CA VAL A 10 -7.77 -3.87 17.38
C VAL A 10 -6.59 -2.89 17.43
N ALA A 11 -6.40 -2.07 16.39
CA ALA A 11 -5.33 -1.08 16.37
C ALA A 11 -5.48 -0.05 17.52
N PHE A 12 -6.68 0.48 17.72
CA PHE A 12 -7.04 1.39 18.79
C PHE A 12 -6.73 0.79 20.16
N SER A 13 -7.19 -0.43 20.43
CA SER A 13 -7.02 -1.10 21.73
C SER A 13 -5.55 -1.27 22.11
N ASN A 14 -4.67 -1.43 21.11
CA ASN A 14 -3.23 -1.54 21.32
C ASN A 14 -2.56 -0.19 21.65
N PHE A 15 -3.05 0.90 21.06
CA PHE A 15 -2.55 2.25 21.35
C PHE A 15 -3.16 2.86 22.61
N HIS A 16 -4.36 2.42 23.00
CA HIS A 16 -5.10 2.95 24.14
C HIS A 16 -4.33 2.86 25.45
N THR A 17 -3.50 1.83 25.61
CA THR A 17 -2.70 1.59 26.82
C THR A 17 -1.43 2.46 26.91
N ARG A 18 -1.04 3.17 25.84
CA ARG A 18 0.32 3.76 25.76
C ARG A 18 0.38 5.23 25.35
N LYS A 19 -0.72 5.85 24.89
CA LYS A 19 -0.69 7.19 24.28
C LYS A 19 -1.94 8.01 24.56
N GLU A 20 -1.78 9.34 24.55
CA GLU A 20 -2.83 10.33 24.80
C GLU A 20 -3.91 10.40 23.68
N LEU A 21 -3.58 9.95 22.45
CA LEU A 21 -4.50 9.97 21.31
C LEU A 21 -4.50 8.63 20.54
N PRO A 22 -5.09 7.57 21.11
CA PRO A 22 -5.06 6.23 20.53
C PRO A 22 -5.82 6.12 19.21
N TRP A 23 -6.93 6.85 19.07
CA TRP A 23 -7.71 6.92 17.83
C TRP A 23 -6.89 7.52 16.67
N PHE A 24 -6.11 8.57 16.94
CA PHE A 24 -5.28 9.22 15.93
C PHE A 24 -4.22 8.26 15.39
N ASN A 25 -3.52 7.56 16.28
CA ASN A 25 -2.51 6.57 15.91
C ASN A 25 -3.11 5.39 15.13
N ALA A 26 -4.31 4.92 15.54
CA ALA A 26 -5.01 3.85 14.83
C ALA A 26 -5.42 4.28 13.42
N THR A 27 -5.98 5.49 13.26
CA THR A 27 -6.31 6.04 11.94
C THR A 27 -5.07 6.26 11.08
N LEU A 28 -3.96 6.70 11.68
CA LEU A 28 -2.69 6.90 10.97
C LEU A 28 -2.13 5.59 10.42
N LEU A 29 -2.17 4.54 11.24
CA LEU A 29 -1.75 3.20 10.83
C LEU A 29 -2.60 2.67 9.67
N LEU A 30 -3.92 2.80 9.74
CA LEU A 30 -4.80 2.39 8.65
C LEU A 30 -4.52 3.17 7.36
N THR A 31 -4.29 4.48 7.50
CA THR A 31 -3.95 5.37 6.39
C THR A 31 -2.65 4.95 5.72
N SER A 32 -1.59 4.70 6.50
CA SER A 32 -0.28 4.31 5.96
C SER A 32 -0.30 2.92 5.33
N CYS A 33 -0.97 1.94 5.94
CA CYS A 33 -1.13 0.60 5.38
C CYS A 33 -1.82 0.64 4.01
N SER A 34 -2.92 1.38 3.87
CA SER A 34 -3.66 1.47 2.61
C SER A 34 -2.94 2.28 1.55
N ALA A 35 -2.29 3.39 1.93
CA ALA A 35 -1.46 4.16 1.02
C ALA A 35 -0.28 3.31 0.49
N SER A 36 0.38 2.53 1.36
CA SER A 36 1.47 1.62 0.97
C SER A 36 1.00 0.60 -0.07
N PHE A 37 -0.13 -0.07 0.16
CA PHE A 37 -0.68 -1.03 -0.79
C PHE A 37 -0.99 -0.41 -2.15
N THR A 38 -1.64 0.76 -2.16
CA THR A 38 -1.96 1.47 -3.40
C THR A 38 -0.70 1.93 -4.15
N LEU A 39 0.31 2.43 -3.44
CA LEU A 39 1.59 2.80 -4.06
C LEU A 39 2.29 1.59 -4.68
N GLY A 40 2.29 0.44 -4.00
CA GLY A 40 2.79 -0.82 -4.54
C GLY A 40 2.08 -1.23 -5.83
N LEU A 41 0.76 -1.21 -5.84
CA LEU A 41 -0.03 -1.51 -7.03
C LEU A 41 0.25 -0.56 -8.18
N LEU A 42 0.33 0.75 -7.91
CA LEU A 42 0.66 1.75 -8.92
C LEU A 42 2.05 1.54 -9.50
N ALA A 43 3.01 1.11 -8.68
CA ALA A 43 4.36 0.79 -9.15
C ALA A 43 4.36 -0.41 -10.11
N VAL A 44 3.77 -1.55 -9.70
CA VAL A 44 3.74 -2.79 -10.51
C VAL A 44 2.94 -2.63 -11.80
N THR A 45 1.87 -1.84 -11.77
CA THR A 45 1.04 -1.60 -12.97
C THR A 45 1.64 -0.55 -13.91
N GLY A 46 2.77 0.07 -13.56
CA GLY A 46 3.37 1.18 -14.30
C GLY A 46 2.54 2.47 -14.27
N LEU A 47 1.39 2.49 -13.57
CA LEU A 47 0.49 3.63 -13.48
C LEU A 47 1.02 4.74 -12.57
N PHE A 48 2.06 4.47 -11.76
CA PHE A 48 2.63 5.45 -10.85
C PHE A 48 3.02 6.75 -11.55
N HIS A 49 3.74 6.68 -12.68
CA HIS A 49 4.14 7.87 -13.42
C HIS A 49 2.96 8.62 -14.03
N SER A 50 1.98 7.89 -14.58
CA SER A 50 0.78 8.46 -15.20
C SER A 50 -0.14 9.13 -14.18
N VAL A 51 -0.30 8.54 -12.99
CA VAL A 51 -1.11 9.14 -11.91
C VAL A 51 -0.39 10.32 -11.28
N ARG A 52 0.93 10.23 -11.13
CA ARG A 52 1.76 11.34 -10.66
C ARG A 52 1.73 12.52 -11.63
N SER A 53 1.72 12.28 -12.94
CA SER A 53 1.76 13.37 -13.93
C SER A 53 0.49 14.24 -13.94
N ILE A 54 -0.63 13.72 -13.44
CA ILE A 54 -1.86 14.50 -13.18
C ILE A 54 -1.59 15.62 -12.16
N PHE A 55 -0.65 15.41 -11.23
CA PHE A 55 -0.22 16.39 -10.22
C PHE A 55 1.16 16.99 -10.60
N THR A 56 1.29 17.47 -11.83
CA THR A 56 2.55 18.05 -12.32
C THR A 56 2.79 19.44 -11.74
N PHE A 57 3.90 19.57 -11.01
CA PHE A 57 4.47 20.85 -10.60
C PHE A 57 5.74 21.09 -11.45
N PRO A 58 5.63 21.75 -12.62
CA PRO A 58 6.73 21.84 -13.59
C PRO A 58 7.97 22.56 -13.04
N THR A 59 7.82 23.35 -11.98
CA THR A 59 8.90 24.09 -11.32
C THR A 59 9.51 23.35 -10.13
N MET A 60 8.99 22.20 -9.72
CA MET A 60 9.50 21.46 -8.56
C MET A 60 10.42 20.29 -8.96
N PRO A 61 11.50 20.03 -8.18
CA PRO A 61 12.28 18.82 -8.29
C PRO A 61 11.44 17.54 -8.17
N GLU A 62 11.80 16.52 -8.92
CA GLU A 62 11.03 15.27 -9.03
C GLU A 62 10.76 14.58 -7.68
N LYS A 63 11.78 14.56 -6.81
CA LYS A 63 11.69 13.98 -5.46
C LYS A 63 10.69 14.74 -4.58
N LEU A 64 10.64 16.06 -4.69
CA LEU A 64 9.71 16.90 -3.93
C LEU A 64 8.29 16.73 -4.44
N SER A 65 8.09 16.72 -5.77
CA SER A 65 6.78 16.43 -6.38
C SER A 65 6.26 15.05 -5.94
N THR A 66 7.13 14.04 -5.88
CA THR A 66 6.78 12.70 -5.41
C THR A 66 6.39 12.69 -3.92
N LEU A 67 7.14 13.42 -3.09
CA LEU A 67 6.81 13.56 -1.67
C LEU A 67 5.43 14.23 -1.48
N PHE A 68 5.15 15.30 -2.22
CA PHE A 68 3.84 15.97 -2.19
C PHE A 68 2.70 15.06 -2.64
N PHE A 69 2.92 14.27 -3.70
CA PHE A 69 1.95 13.27 -4.15
C PHE A 69 1.65 12.24 -3.05
N VAL A 70 2.68 11.68 -2.40
CA VAL A 70 2.52 10.71 -1.31
C VAL A 70 1.79 11.33 -0.12
N ILE A 71 2.15 12.57 0.28
CA ILE A 71 1.46 13.30 1.35
C ILE A 71 -0.02 13.50 1.01
N THR A 72 -0.33 13.90 -0.23
CA THR A 72 -1.70 14.11 -0.69
C THR A 72 -2.50 12.82 -0.66
N LEU A 73 -1.92 11.72 -1.14
CA LEU A 73 -2.55 10.39 -1.12
C LEU A 73 -2.84 9.93 0.31
N CYS A 74 -1.86 10.07 1.22
CA CYS A 74 -2.04 9.79 2.64
C CYS A 74 -3.14 10.68 3.24
N GLY A 75 -3.19 11.97 2.90
CA GLY A 75 -4.23 12.89 3.32
C GLY A 75 -5.63 12.45 2.87
N MET A 76 -5.78 12.03 1.61
CA MET A 76 -7.05 11.52 1.10
C MET A 76 -7.52 10.28 1.87
N TYR A 77 -6.64 9.29 2.07
CA TYR A 77 -6.97 8.10 2.86
C TYR A 77 -7.31 8.45 4.31
N TRP A 78 -6.60 9.40 4.91
CA TRP A 78 -6.88 9.89 6.25
C TRP A 78 -8.31 10.43 6.34
N PHE A 79 -8.70 11.33 5.43
CA PHE A 79 -10.05 11.90 5.40
C PHE A 79 -11.12 10.83 5.19
N ILE A 80 -10.88 9.85 4.30
CA ILE A 80 -11.80 8.73 4.07
C ILE A 80 -11.99 7.90 5.34
N TYR A 81 -10.89 7.47 5.99
CA TYR A 81 -10.97 6.70 7.22
C TYR A 81 -11.63 7.49 8.35
N TYR A 82 -11.25 8.75 8.51
CA TYR A 82 -11.85 9.63 9.50
C TYR A 82 -13.36 9.75 9.29
N TYR A 83 -13.80 9.98 8.05
CA TYR A 83 -15.21 10.07 7.71
C TYR A 83 -15.95 8.75 7.99
N ILE A 84 -15.42 7.62 7.55
CA ILE A 84 -16.06 6.31 7.76
C ILE A 84 -16.16 5.98 9.26
N LEU A 85 -15.07 6.15 10.01
CA LEU A 85 -15.00 5.74 11.41
C LEU A 85 -15.83 6.66 12.33
N PHE A 86 -15.66 7.98 12.18
CA PHE A 86 -16.28 8.93 13.12
C PHE A 86 -17.62 9.47 12.62
N THR A 87 -17.83 9.60 11.32
CA THR A 87 -19.09 10.15 10.78
C THR A 87 -20.11 9.04 10.48
N LYS A 88 -19.70 7.97 9.79
CA LYS A 88 -20.62 6.87 9.43
C LYS A 88 -20.81 5.87 10.57
N LEU A 89 -19.71 5.41 11.18
CA LEU A 89 -19.75 4.40 12.24
C LEU A 89 -19.94 4.99 13.64
N LYS A 90 -19.80 6.31 13.78
CA LYS A 90 -19.95 7.04 15.06
C LYS A 90 -19.11 6.42 16.18
N ILE A 91 -17.88 6.03 15.84
CA ILE A 91 -16.96 5.42 16.81
C ILE A 91 -16.54 6.47 17.84
N SER A 92 -16.54 6.08 19.12
CA SER A 92 -16.06 6.95 20.18
C SER A 92 -14.53 7.10 20.12
N LYS A 93 -14.06 8.34 20.27
CA LYS A 93 -12.62 8.65 20.28
C LYS A 93 -11.93 8.27 21.60
N SER A 94 -12.67 8.16 22.70
CA SER A 94 -12.14 7.85 24.04
C SER A 94 -11.90 6.37 24.27
N ASP A 95 -12.85 5.53 23.86
CA ASP A 95 -12.94 4.10 24.18
C ASP A 95 -13.02 3.22 22.92
N GLY A 96 -13.11 3.82 21.73
CA GLY A 96 -13.09 3.11 20.46
C GLY A 96 -14.38 2.33 20.15
N SER A 97 -15.39 2.40 21.02
CA SER A 97 -16.63 1.66 20.87
C SER A 97 -17.50 2.20 19.72
N CYS A 98 -18.25 1.31 19.08
CA CYS A 98 -19.22 1.65 18.05
C CYS A 98 -20.64 1.32 18.54
N PRO A 99 -21.63 2.21 18.40
CA PRO A 99 -23.01 1.93 18.83
C PRO A 99 -23.67 0.81 18.01
N TYR A 100 -23.20 0.58 16.79
CA TYR A 100 -23.79 -0.40 15.85
C TYR A 100 -23.18 -1.80 15.95
N TYR A 101 -21.97 -1.92 16.49
CA TYR A 101 -21.21 -3.17 16.47
C TYR A 101 -20.54 -3.42 17.83
N LYS A 102 -20.99 -4.46 18.54
CA LYS A 102 -20.27 -4.98 19.70
C LYS A 102 -19.15 -5.91 19.23
N PHE A 103 -17.93 -5.66 19.68
CA PHE A 103 -16.77 -6.46 19.30
C PHE A 103 -15.79 -6.59 20.47
N ASN A 104 -15.52 -7.84 20.85
CA ASN A 104 -14.54 -8.21 21.87
C ASN A 104 -13.48 -9.09 21.20
N PRO A 105 -12.32 -8.52 20.81
CA PRO A 105 -11.32 -9.25 20.05
C PRO A 105 -10.64 -10.33 20.90
N THR A 106 -10.67 -11.56 20.40
CA THR A 106 -9.89 -12.67 20.94
C THR A 106 -8.39 -12.46 20.68
N ARG A 107 -7.52 -13.15 21.44
CA ARG A 107 -6.05 -13.09 21.23
C ARG A 107 -5.66 -13.45 19.79
N ARG A 108 -6.33 -14.45 19.21
CA ARG A 108 -6.10 -14.89 17.83
C ARG A 108 -6.46 -13.80 16.82
N GLU A 109 -7.61 -13.15 16.96
CA GLU A 109 -8.02 -12.05 16.07
C GLU A 109 -7.06 -10.86 16.14
N LYS A 110 -6.55 -10.53 17.34
CA LYS A 110 -5.53 -9.49 17.50
C LYS A 110 -4.28 -9.81 16.70
N ILE A 111 -3.76 -11.04 16.83
CA ILE A 111 -2.54 -11.48 16.12
C ILE A 111 -2.76 -11.47 14.60
N LEU A 112 -3.88 -12.03 14.13
CA LEU A 112 -4.21 -12.05 12.70
C LEU A 112 -4.32 -10.65 12.11
N THR A 113 -4.96 -9.73 12.84
CA THR A 113 -5.10 -8.34 12.41
C THR A 113 -3.74 -7.64 12.33
N TRP A 114 -2.85 -7.88 13.29
CA TRP A 114 -1.49 -7.33 13.26
C TRP A 114 -0.66 -7.91 12.12
N ALA A 115 -0.70 -9.23 11.92
CA ALA A 115 -0.05 -9.86 10.79
C ALA A 115 -0.54 -9.26 9.47
N PHE A 116 -1.86 -9.08 9.32
CA PHE A 116 -2.45 -8.43 8.16
C PHE A 116 -1.97 -6.98 7.97
N LEU A 117 -1.97 -6.16 9.03
CA LEU A 117 -1.51 -4.77 8.96
C LEU A 117 -0.02 -4.65 8.60
N ILE A 118 0.81 -5.56 9.10
CA ILE A 118 2.25 -5.62 8.77
C ILE A 118 2.43 -5.99 7.30
N ILE A 119 1.75 -7.04 6.82
CA ILE A 119 1.78 -7.44 5.41
C ILE A 119 1.31 -6.30 4.52
N LEU A 120 0.22 -5.62 4.89
CA LEU A 120 -0.29 -4.48 4.13
C LEU A 120 0.69 -3.30 4.14
N GLY A 121 1.28 -2.99 5.30
CA GLY A 121 2.28 -1.93 5.45
C GLY A 121 3.53 -2.17 4.61
N CYS A 122 3.99 -3.42 4.53
CA CYS A 122 5.15 -3.83 3.73
C CYS A 122 4.82 -4.22 2.28
N SER A 123 3.55 -4.17 1.88
CA SER A 123 3.10 -4.68 0.59
C SER A 123 3.70 -3.95 -0.61
N SER A 124 3.99 -2.65 -0.50
CA SER A 124 4.69 -1.89 -1.54
C SER A 124 6.03 -2.51 -1.91
N LEU A 125 6.85 -2.87 -0.91
CA LEU A 125 8.16 -3.50 -1.13
C LEU A 125 8.02 -4.88 -1.76
N ILE A 126 7.05 -5.68 -1.30
CA ILE A 126 6.79 -7.02 -1.84
C ILE A 126 6.38 -6.93 -3.31
N LEU A 127 5.44 -6.04 -3.62
CA LEU A 127 4.92 -5.85 -4.98
C LEU A 127 6.02 -5.35 -5.93
N ILE A 128 6.83 -4.37 -5.52
CA ILE A 128 7.98 -3.91 -6.31
C ILE A 128 8.98 -5.05 -6.55
N GLY A 129 9.27 -5.86 -5.53
CA GLY A 129 10.16 -7.02 -5.68
C GLY A 129 9.63 -8.05 -6.69
N ILE A 130 8.32 -8.31 -6.70
CA ILE A 130 7.69 -9.20 -7.69
C ILE A 130 7.87 -8.65 -9.11
N ASP A 131 7.68 -7.35 -9.32
CA ASP A 131 7.86 -6.71 -10.62
C ASP A 131 9.31 -6.83 -11.12
N MET A 132 10.29 -6.58 -10.25
CA MET A 132 11.72 -6.74 -10.59
C MET A 132 12.05 -8.18 -11.03
N ILE A 133 11.53 -9.19 -10.33
CA ILE A 133 11.75 -10.61 -10.68
C ILE A 133 11.06 -10.93 -12.00
N PHE A 134 9.83 -10.45 -12.22
CA PHE A 134 9.08 -10.70 -13.44
C PHE A 134 9.75 -10.08 -14.67
N ILE A 135 10.26 -8.85 -14.56
CA ILE A 135 11.02 -8.18 -15.62
C ILE A 135 12.30 -8.98 -15.94
N GLN A 136 13.05 -9.40 -14.92
CA GLN A 136 14.26 -10.21 -15.13
C GLN A 136 13.94 -11.54 -15.82
N PHE A 137 12.90 -12.25 -15.37
CA PHE A 137 12.47 -13.51 -15.99
C PHE A 137 12.01 -13.31 -17.44
N LEU A 138 11.23 -12.26 -17.71
CA LEU A 138 10.77 -11.94 -19.06
C LEU A 138 11.93 -11.58 -19.99
N SER A 139 12.92 -10.81 -19.50
CA SER A 139 14.11 -10.44 -20.25
C SER A 139 15.02 -11.62 -20.57
N LEU A 140 15.19 -12.57 -19.63
CA LEU A 140 15.89 -13.83 -19.88
C LEU A 140 15.15 -14.62 -20.96
N ASN A 141 13.84 -14.78 -20.82
CA ASN A 141 13.05 -15.62 -21.72
C ASN A 141 13.01 -15.05 -23.16
N THR A 142 12.91 -13.74 -23.32
CA THR A 142 13.06 -13.09 -24.64
C THR A 142 14.47 -13.29 -25.20
N MET A 143 15.52 -13.13 -24.39
CA MET A 143 16.90 -13.40 -24.83
C MET A 143 17.06 -14.85 -25.32
N TYR A 144 16.59 -15.86 -24.59
CA TYR A 144 16.64 -17.27 -25.01
C TYR A 144 15.82 -17.56 -26.28
N HIS A 145 14.68 -16.89 -26.46
CA HIS A 145 13.83 -17.10 -27.63
C HIS A 145 14.43 -16.50 -28.92
N TYR A 146 15.17 -15.39 -28.82
CA TYR A 146 15.83 -14.76 -29.96
C TYR A 146 17.27 -15.23 -30.20
N LEU A 147 17.90 -15.88 -29.22
CA LEU A 147 19.27 -16.41 -29.32
C LEU A 147 19.50 -17.34 -30.54
N PRO A 148 18.67 -18.36 -30.83
CA PRO A 148 18.87 -19.20 -32.01
C PRO A 148 18.66 -18.44 -33.32
N LEU A 149 17.83 -17.38 -33.31
CA LEU A 149 17.57 -16.52 -34.46
C LEU A 149 18.79 -15.62 -34.76
N TYR A 150 19.43 -15.09 -33.73
CA TYR A 150 20.70 -14.38 -33.84
C TYR A 150 21.83 -15.30 -34.32
N ILE A 151 21.98 -16.50 -33.75
CA ILE A 151 22.99 -17.48 -34.18
C ILE A 151 22.79 -17.86 -35.67
N SER A 152 21.54 -18.04 -36.11
CA SER A 152 21.19 -18.30 -37.52
C SER A 152 21.59 -17.15 -38.46
N ILE A 153 21.37 -15.90 -38.06
CA ILE A 153 21.73 -14.72 -38.86
C ILE A 153 23.26 -14.60 -38.99
N PHE A 154 24.00 -14.77 -37.89
CA PHE A 154 25.46 -14.70 -37.90
C PHE A 154 26.13 -15.87 -38.66
N SER A 155 25.55 -17.08 -38.57
CA SER A 155 25.98 -18.23 -39.37
C SER A 155 25.79 -18.00 -40.87
N LYS A 156 24.66 -17.41 -41.30
CA LYS A 156 24.41 -17.11 -42.72
C LYS A 156 25.30 -16.01 -43.29
N GLN A 157 25.85 -15.13 -42.45
CA GLN A 157 26.76 -14.06 -42.87
C GLN A 157 28.25 -14.48 -42.87
N GLY A 158 28.56 -15.74 -42.53
CA GLY A 158 29.93 -16.28 -42.61
C GLY A 158 30.88 -15.82 -41.49
N TYR A 159 30.33 -15.38 -40.36
CA TYR A 159 31.11 -14.90 -39.20
C TYR A 159 31.45 -16.00 -38.17
N VAL A 160 31.16 -17.27 -38.46
CA VAL A 160 31.51 -18.44 -37.64
C VAL A 160 32.09 -19.54 -38.52
#